data_AF-A0A9D0W360-F1
#
_entry.id   AF-A0A9D0W360-F1
#
_cell.length_a   1.000
_cell.length_b   1.000
_cell.length_c   1.000
_cell.angle_alpha   90.00
_cell.angle_beta   90.00
_cell.angle_gamma   90.00
#
_symmetry.space_group_name_H-M   'P 1'
#
loop_
_entity.id
_entity.type
_entity.pdbx_description
1 polymer ?
#
loop_
_entity_poly.entity_id
_entity_poly.type
_entity_poly.pdbx_seq_one_letter_code
_entity_poly.pdbx_strand_id
1 'polypeptide(L)'
;MTNQADTATGFAVIHGNRMEELRQLLIEWLQTHPLAPLENEIVLVQSNGMAQWLRLAIAEQIGIAASLSIDLPARFMWDAYRAVLGEAAVARVPPLDKSRLVWRLMDCLPDCLVDPVFAPLARFLADDPDGRVRYQLAARLADLFDQYQFYRADWLADWAAGRDVLADGRGAAQPIPEAQRWQPVLWRRLLEALTEYHAMPVARSEIHQRFVETLHRIDRRPTGLPRRVIVFGISSLPAQVLEGLAAIGRHSLVLLFVHNPCQHYWADIVDQHELLHIARRRQRRKLGMPVLLDESNHHLHANPLLASLGKQGRDYIRLLDQFDDPERYRAIFDRIDLFSDPIEEDGGNASLLRQIQQAVFDLTPLPSEPDKRKIVSADDRSVMFHIAHSPQREVEILHDQLLALFEQSGSGQSKTRPQHADDTLHPRDVIVMVPDIQVYAPYIEAVFGQFEHDDPRYIPFAISDQQPRMTEPVLRVLDQLLELPS
;
A
#
# COMPACT_ATOMS: atom_id res chain seq x y z
N MET A 1 4.67 -36.56 -13.50
CA MET A 1 3.42 -36.18 -12.81
C MET A 1 3.32 -34.67 -12.95
N THR A 2 2.47 -34.19 -13.85
CA THR A 2 2.26 -32.75 -14.04
C THR A 2 1.61 -32.23 -12.78
N ASN A 3 2.32 -31.38 -12.02
CA ASN A 3 1.83 -30.84 -10.76
C ASN A 3 0.53 -30.08 -11.04
N GLN A 4 -0.56 -30.32 -10.32
CA GLN A 4 -1.87 -29.75 -10.64
C GLN A 4 -1.86 -28.20 -10.60
N ALA A 5 -0.89 -27.62 -9.87
CA ALA A 5 -0.59 -26.19 -9.84
C ALA A 5 0.01 -25.62 -11.13
N ASP A 6 0.60 -26.45 -12.01
CA ASP A 6 1.20 -25.96 -13.26
C ASP A 6 0.17 -25.39 -14.23
N THR A 7 -1.08 -25.85 -14.12
CA THR A 7 -2.24 -25.40 -14.92
C THR A 7 -3.23 -24.58 -14.11
N ALA A 8 -2.93 -24.29 -12.84
CA ALA A 8 -3.83 -23.53 -11.99
C ALA A 8 -3.94 -22.10 -12.51
N THR A 9 -5.18 -21.67 -12.77
CA THR A 9 -5.53 -20.28 -13.01
C THR A 9 -6.56 -19.88 -11.95
N GLY A 10 -6.54 -18.61 -11.57
CA GLY A 10 -7.50 -18.08 -10.63
C GLY A 10 -7.03 -16.76 -10.06
N PHE A 11 -7.97 -16.02 -9.47
CA PHE A 11 -7.70 -14.88 -8.63
C PHE A 11 -8.03 -15.27 -7.20
N ALA A 12 -7.02 -15.64 -6.43
CA ALA A 12 -7.16 -16.12 -5.06
C ALA A 12 -6.80 -15.03 -4.07
N VAL A 13 -7.73 -14.69 -3.19
CA VAL A 13 -7.52 -13.73 -2.10
C VAL A 13 -7.35 -14.49 -0.79
N ILE A 14 -6.28 -14.23 -0.06
CA ILE A 14 -5.93 -14.92 1.18
C ILE A 14 -5.83 -13.87 2.27
N HIS A 15 -6.73 -13.92 3.26
CA HIS A 15 -6.73 -12.97 4.36
C HIS A 15 -5.99 -13.55 5.57
N GLY A 16 -5.28 -12.69 6.30
CA GLY A 16 -4.75 -13.06 7.61
C GLY A 16 -4.41 -11.85 8.48
N ASN A 17 -4.47 -12.02 9.79
CA ASN A 17 -4.22 -10.94 10.76
C ASN A 17 -2.77 -10.87 11.25
N ARG A 18 -1.90 -11.78 10.80
CA ARG A 18 -0.46 -11.75 11.04
C ARG A 18 0.29 -11.87 9.71
N MET A 19 1.17 -10.93 9.42
CA MET A 19 1.93 -10.95 8.16
C MET A 19 2.90 -12.12 8.10
N GLU A 20 3.40 -12.54 9.25
CA GLU A 20 4.32 -13.66 9.44
C GLU A 20 3.68 -14.99 8.98
N GLU A 21 2.40 -15.19 9.27
CA GLU A 21 1.65 -16.38 8.85
C GLU A 21 1.35 -16.36 7.35
N LEU A 22 0.97 -15.19 6.80
CA LEU A 22 0.81 -15.04 5.35
C LEU A 22 2.12 -15.31 4.61
N ARG A 23 3.25 -14.82 5.17
CA ARG A 23 4.58 -15.07 4.65
C ARG A 23 4.94 -16.55 4.71
N GLN A 24 4.65 -17.20 5.84
CA GLN A 24 4.90 -18.63 6.03
C GLN A 24 4.14 -19.46 4.99
N LEU A 25 2.85 -19.17 4.80
CA LEU A 25 2.04 -19.80 3.76
C LEU A 25 2.63 -19.58 2.36
N LEU A 26 3.10 -18.36 2.05
CA LEU A 26 3.74 -18.11 0.77
C LEU A 26 5.00 -18.96 0.59
N ILE A 27 5.87 -19.06 1.60
CA ILE A 27 7.10 -19.85 1.51
C ILE A 27 6.78 -21.34 1.32
N GLU A 28 5.84 -21.88 2.10
CA GLU A 28 5.36 -23.26 1.96
C GLU A 28 4.77 -23.52 0.57
N TRP A 29 4.02 -22.55 0.04
CA TRP A 29 3.48 -22.61 -1.32
C TRP A 29 4.59 -22.69 -2.38
N LEU A 30 5.62 -21.83 -2.27
CA LEU A 30 6.75 -21.82 -3.19
C LEU A 30 7.55 -23.12 -3.16
N GLN A 31 7.73 -23.71 -1.98
CA GLN A 31 8.42 -25.00 -1.81
C GLN A 31 7.62 -26.17 -2.40
N THR A 32 6.29 -26.17 -2.20
CA THR A 32 5.40 -27.25 -2.65
C THR A 32 5.15 -27.20 -4.15
N HIS A 33 5.18 -26.00 -4.73
CA HIS A 33 4.89 -25.76 -6.14
C HIS A 33 6.02 -24.97 -6.80
N PRO A 34 7.24 -25.52 -6.95
CA PRO A 34 8.35 -24.80 -7.56
C PRO A 34 8.09 -24.52 -9.05
N LEU A 35 8.58 -23.37 -9.54
CA LEU A 35 8.57 -23.06 -10.98
C LEU A 35 9.61 -23.88 -11.74
N ALA A 36 9.51 -23.85 -13.08
CA ALA A 36 10.51 -24.47 -13.94
C ALA A 36 11.86 -23.73 -13.86
N PRO A 37 12.98 -24.39 -14.20
CA PRO A 37 14.29 -23.75 -14.20
C PRO A 37 14.31 -22.48 -15.06
N LEU A 38 14.98 -21.44 -14.55
CA LEU A 38 15.11 -20.11 -15.19
C LEU A 38 13.80 -19.31 -15.33
N GLU A 39 12.69 -19.79 -14.78
CA GLU A 39 11.51 -18.95 -14.56
C GLU A 39 11.68 -18.13 -13.27
N ASN A 40 11.19 -16.88 -13.28
CA ASN A 40 11.21 -16.03 -12.10
C ASN A 40 9.85 -16.00 -11.41
N GLU A 41 9.84 -16.00 -10.09
CA GLU A 41 8.66 -15.63 -9.30
C GLU A 41 8.38 -14.14 -9.50
N ILE A 42 7.13 -13.80 -9.82
CA ILE A 42 6.70 -12.41 -9.86
C ILE A 42 6.02 -12.08 -8.53
N VAL A 43 6.63 -11.16 -7.76
CA VAL A 43 6.09 -10.71 -6.48
C VAL A 43 5.85 -9.20 -6.51
N LEU A 44 4.60 -8.79 -6.34
CA LEU A 44 4.19 -7.40 -6.26
C LEU A 44 4.12 -6.97 -4.80
N VAL A 45 4.87 -5.92 -4.46
CA VAL A 45 4.92 -5.35 -3.10
C VAL A 45 4.73 -3.84 -3.15
N GLN A 46 4.37 -3.24 -2.02
CA GLN A 46 4.14 -1.79 -1.93
C GLN A 46 5.41 -0.98 -1.60
N SER A 47 6.46 -1.63 -1.08
CA SER A 47 7.67 -0.95 -0.63
C SER A 47 8.93 -1.81 -0.80
N ASN A 48 10.09 -1.15 -0.90
CA ASN A 48 11.38 -1.83 -0.89
C ASN A 48 11.66 -2.54 0.44
N GLY A 49 11.16 -2.02 1.57
CA GLY A 49 11.27 -2.68 2.87
C GLY A 49 10.59 -4.04 2.86
N MET A 50 9.36 -4.12 2.34
CA MET A 50 8.64 -5.39 2.18
C MET A 50 9.37 -6.35 1.23
N ALA A 51 9.94 -5.83 0.14
CA ALA A 51 10.76 -6.62 -0.79
C ALA A 51 11.94 -7.30 -0.07
N GLN A 52 12.68 -6.54 0.74
CA GLN A 52 13.85 -7.06 1.46
C GLN A 52 13.44 -8.03 2.56
N TRP A 53 12.41 -7.69 3.35
CA TRP A 53 11.89 -8.58 4.39
C TRP A 53 11.47 -9.93 3.83
N LEU A 54 10.81 -9.95 2.67
CA LEU A 54 10.40 -11.19 2.03
C LEU A 54 11.58 -11.97 1.45
N ARG A 55 12.54 -11.31 0.79
CA ARG A 55 13.75 -11.95 0.26
C ARG A 55 14.55 -12.63 1.37
N LEU A 56 14.77 -11.94 2.49
CA LEU A 56 15.51 -12.49 3.62
C LEU A 56 14.79 -13.70 4.20
N ALA A 57 13.47 -13.62 4.42
CA ALA A 57 12.72 -14.73 4.95
C ALA A 57 12.67 -15.96 4.03
N ILE A 58 12.55 -15.74 2.71
CA ILE A 58 12.66 -16.82 1.72
C ILE A 58 14.06 -17.44 1.78
N ALA A 59 15.11 -16.62 1.84
CA ALA A 59 16.49 -17.12 1.93
C ALA A 59 16.76 -17.89 3.22
N GLU A 60 16.22 -17.44 4.36
CA GLU A 60 16.37 -18.12 5.65
C GLU A 60 15.70 -19.50 5.67
N GLN A 61 14.51 -19.64 5.08
CA GLN A 61 13.74 -20.89 5.14
C GLN A 61 14.01 -21.86 3.97
N ILE A 62 14.25 -21.34 2.76
CA ILE A 62 14.55 -22.16 1.57
C ILE A 62 16.07 -22.37 1.42
N GLY A 63 16.90 -21.52 2.04
CA GLY A 63 18.35 -21.52 1.94
C GLY A 63 18.91 -20.53 0.91
N ILE A 64 18.07 -20.06 -0.03
CA ILE A 64 18.42 -19.04 -1.03
C ILE A 64 17.17 -18.33 -1.55
N ALA A 65 17.28 -17.02 -1.81
CA ALA A 65 16.28 -16.24 -2.54
C ALA A 65 16.87 -15.75 -3.87
N ALA A 66 16.61 -16.49 -4.94
CA ALA A 66 17.05 -16.18 -6.30
C ALA A 66 15.87 -16.27 -7.28
N SER A 67 16.02 -15.71 -8.48
CA SER A 67 14.96 -15.70 -9.50
C SER A 67 13.65 -15.07 -9.02
N LEU A 68 13.74 -14.00 -8.22
CA LEU A 68 12.60 -13.22 -7.76
C LEU A 68 12.55 -11.88 -8.50
N SER A 69 11.53 -11.68 -9.34
CA SER A 69 11.20 -10.38 -9.90
C SER A 69 10.23 -9.66 -8.95
N ILE A 70 10.76 -8.76 -8.13
CA ILE A 70 9.96 -7.97 -7.19
C ILE A 70 9.70 -6.59 -7.77
N ASP A 71 8.42 -6.27 -8.00
CA ASP A 71 8.00 -5.06 -8.70
C ASP A 71 6.86 -4.33 -7.99
N LEU A 72 6.68 -3.05 -8.34
CA LEU A 72 5.51 -2.28 -7.95
C LEU A 72 4.31 -2.66 -8.85
N PRO A 73 3.07 -2.73 -8.31
CA PRO A 73 1.90 -3.13 -9.08
C PRO A 73 1.69 -2.31 -10.36
N ALA A 74 1.91 -0.99 -10.30
CA ALA A 74 1.72 -0.11 -11.45
C ALA A 74 2.69 -0.39 -12.62
N ARG A 75 3.93 -0.80 -12.30
CA ARG A 75 4.95 -1.17 -13.29
C ARG A 75 4.63 -2.51 -13.91
N PHE A 76 4.33 -3.51 -13.07
CA PHE A 76 3.91 -4.83 -13.52
C PHE A 76 2.71 -4.76 -14.47
N MET A 77 1.68 -3.97 -14.12
CA MET A 77 0.51 -3.80 -14.99
C MET A 77 0.87 -3.23 -16.35
N TRP A 78 1.82 -2.28 -16.43
CA TRP A 78 2.25 -1.73 -17.70
C TRP A 78 2.98 -2.76 -18.56
N ASP A 79 3.86 -3.57 -17.96
CA ASP A 79 4.54 -4.65 -18.66
C ASP A 79 3.55 -5.74 -19.12
N ALA A 80 2.52 -6.04 -18.31
CA ALA A 80 1.42 -6.92 -18.68
C ALA A 80 0.62 -6.36 -19.87
N TYR A 81 0.33 -5.06 -19.91
CA TYR A 81 -0.32 -4.44 -21.07
C TYR A 81 0.48 -4.64 -22.35
N ARG A 82 1.80 -4.41 -22.29
CA ARG A 82 2.71 -4.63 -23.42
C ARG A 82 2.75 -6.09 -23.85
N ALA A 83 2.79 -7.02 -22.90
CA ALA A 83 2.84 -8.45 -23.18
C ALA A 83 1.58 -8.98 -23.89
N VAL A 84 0.40 -8.42 -23.57
CA VAL A 84 -0.88 -8.89 -24.10
C VAL A 84 -1.31 -8.16 -25.37
N LEU A 85 -1.19 -6.83 -25.39
CA LEU A 85 -1.61 -6.01 -26.53
C LEU A 85 -0.52 -5.89 -27.61
N GLY A 86 0.72 -6.23 -27.26
CA GLY A 86 1.88 -6.17 -28.14
C GLY A 86 2.66 -4.86 -28.04
N GLU A 87 3.95 -4.93 -28.34
CA GLU A 87 4.88 -3.79 -28.21
C GLU A 87 4.58 -2.65 -29.19
N ALA A 88 3.88 -2.96 -30.29
CA ALA A 88 3.42 -1.98 -31.28
C ALA A 88 2.13 -1.26 -30.88
N ALA A 89 1.44 -1.69 -29.83
CA ALA A 89 0.23 -1.04 -29.32
C ALA A 89 0.48 -0.26 -28.03
N VAL A 90 1.52 -0.63 -27.27
CA VAL A 90 1.82 -0.05 -25.96
C VAL A 90 3.31 0.31 -25.88
N ALA A 91 3.57 1.62 -25.72
CA ALA A 91 4.91 2.17 -25.62
C ALA A 91 5.69 1.58 -24.44
N ARG A 92 7.01 1.44 -24.59
CA ARG A 92 7.91 0.93 -23.54
C ARG A 92 7.83 1.72 -22.24
N VAL A 93 7.68 3.03 -22.35
CA VAL A 93 7.51 3.93 -21.21
C VAL A 93 6.18 4.65 -21.38
N PRO A 94 5.33 4.73 -20.33
CA PRO A 94 4.05 5.42 -20.42
C PRO A 94 4.23 6.85 -20.95
N PRO A 95 3.52 7.27 -22.02
CA PRO A 95 3.64 8.63 -22.54
C PRO A 95 3.21 9.71 -21.54
N LEU A 96 2.26 9.34 -20.68
CA LEU A 96 1.67 10.15 -19.61
C LEU A 96 2.29 9.84 -18.23
N ASP A 97 3.50 9.27 -18.18
CA ASP A 97 4.25 9.14 -16.93
C ASP A 97 4.52 10.53 -16.31
N LYS A 98 4.45 10.62 -14.98
CA LYS A 98 4.63 11.88 -14.23
C LYS A 98 5.85 12.68 -14.71
N SER A 99 7.01 12.03 -14.85
CA SER A 99 8.26 12.71 -15.23
C SER A 99 8.16 13.39 -16.60
N ARG A 100 7.43 12.78 -17.54
CA ARG A 100 7.20 13.30 -18.89
C ARG A 100 6.10 14.36 -18.90
N LEU A 101 5.05 14.17 -18.10
CA LEU A 101 3.97 15.13 -17.95
C LEU A 101 4.49 16.50 -17.50
N VAL A 102 5.47 16.56 -16.59
CA VAL A 102 6.08 17.83 -16.17
C VAL A 102 6.60 18.62 -17.37
N TRP A 103 7.41 17.99 -18.22
CA TRP A 103 8.01 18.66 -19.38
C TRP A 103 6.98 18.99 -20.46
N ARG A 104 5.99 18.12 -20.67
CA ARG A 104 4.87 18.40 -21.59
C ARG A 104 4.03 19.59 -21.13
N LEU A 105 3.78 19.70 -19.83
CA LEU A 105 3.09 20.83 -19.24
C LEU A 105 3.94 22.10 -19.31
N MET A 106 5.25 22.02 -19.11
CA MET A 106 6.16 23.15 -19.28
C MET A 106 6.09 23.75 -20.68
N ASP A 107 5.97 22.90 -21.69
CA ASP A 107 5.86 23.24 -23.11
C ASP A 107 4.44 23.75 -23.47
N CYS A 108 3.40 23.06 -23.00
CA CYS A 108 2.00 23.34 -23.37
C CYS A 108 1.39 24.55 -22.62
N LEU A 109 1.78 24.81 -21.37
CA LEU A 109 1.15 25.84 -20.54
C LEU A 109 1.21 27.26 -21.15
N PRO A 110 2.34 27.75 -21.69
CA PRO A 110 2.43 29.10 -22.27
C PRO A 110 1.34 29.37 -23.33
N ASP A 111 1.12 28.44 -24.26
CA ASP A 111 0.11 28.56 -25.32
C ASP A 111 -1.33 28.45 -24.78
N CYS A 112 -1.51 27.84 -23.61
CA CYS A 112 -2.80 27.76 -22.92
C CYS A 112 -3.21 29.09 -22.27
N LEU A 113 -2.26 29.91 -21.82
CA LEU A 113 -2.57 31.13 -21.06
C LEU A 113 -3.30 32.21 -21.86
N VAL A 114 -3.31 32.11 -23.19
CA VAL A 114 -4.05 33.02 -24.09
C VAL A 114 -5.56 32.81 -24.00
N ASP A 115 -6.01 31.61 -23.63
CA ASP A 115 -7.43 31.27 -23.56
C ASP A 115 -8.03 31.72 -22.22
N PRO A 116 -9.16 32.47 -22.22
CA PRO A 116 -9.80 33.00 -21.01
C PRO A 116 -10.10 31.95 -19.93
N VAL A 117 -10.31 30.68 -20.30
CA VAL A 117 -10.57 29.61 -19.33
C VAL A 117 -9.38 29.40 -18.37
N PHE A 118 -8.15 29.73 -18.82
CA PHE A 118 -6.92 29.63 -18.04
C PHE A 118 -6.59 30.89 -17.23
N ALA A 119 -7.50 31.88 -17.14
CA ALA A 119 -7.28 33.11 -16.39
C ALA A 119 -6.77 32.91 -14.94
N PRO A 120 -7.20 31.88 -14.17
CA PRO A 120 -6.60 31.59 -12.87
C PRO A 120 -5.11 31.22 -12.94
N LEU A 121 -4.71 30.41 -13.92
CA LEU A 121 -3.31 30.02 -14.10
C LEU A 121 -2.47 31.18 -14.65
N ALA A 122 -3.01 31.96 -15.59
CA ALA A 122 -2.34 33.14 -16.15
C ALA A 122 -2.00 34.15 -15.04
N ARG A 123 -2.91 34.37 -14.10
CA ARG A 123 -2.68 35.24 -12.93
C ARG A 123 -1.62 34.67 -11.99
N PHE A 124 -1.62 33.35 -11.79
CA PHE A 124 -0.64 32.68 -10.93
C PHE A 124 0.78 32.71 -11.51
N LEU A 125 0.91 32.68 -12.84
CA LEU A 125 2.17 32.69 -13.57
C LEU A 125 2.62 34.10 -14.02
N ALA A 126 1.95 35.16 -13.57
CA ALA A 126 2.20 36.52 -14.05
C ALA A 126 3.60 37.05 -13.70
N ASP A 127 4.19 36.59 -12.60
CA ASP A 127 5.51 37.00 -12.10
C ASP A 127 6.45 35.77 -12.00
N ASP A 128 6.82 35.24 -13.17
CA ASP A 128 7.71 34.07 -13.29
C ASP A 128 8.85 34.31 -14.30
N PRO A 129 9.77 35.25 -14.03
CA PRO A 129 10.84 35.63 -14.96
C PRO A 129 11.76 34.45 -15.32
N ASP A 130 11.92 33.50 -14.39
CA ASP A 130 12.90 32.43 -14.48
C ASP A 130 12.26 31.08 -14.86
N GLY A 131 10.94 31.03 -15.01
CA GLY A 131 10.19 29.80 -15.30
C GLY A 131 10.06 28.83 -14.12
N ARG A 132 10.48 29.23 -12.91
CA ARG A 132 10.50 28.40 -11.69
C ARG A 132 9.09 28.10 -11.20
N VAL A 133 8.21 29.10 -11.19
CA VAL A 133 6.82 28.95 -10.73
C VAL A 133 6.06 28.05 -11.71
N ARG A 134 6.30 28.22 -13.01
CA ARG A 134 5.76 27.35 -14.06
C ARG A 134 6.22 25.91 -13.89
N TYR A 135 7.50 25.66 -13.60
CA TYR A 135 7.99 24.31 -13.31
C TYR A 135 7.32 23.68 -12.09
N GLN A 136 7.19 24.44 -10.99
CA GLN A 136 6.49 23.96 -9.80
C GLN A 136 5.01 23.66 -10.07
N LEU A 137 4.34 24.49 -10.85
CA LEU A 137 2.96 24.27 -11.27
C LEU A 137 2.86 23.02 -12.15
N ALA A 138 3.73 22.88 -13.16
CA ALA A 138 3.77 21.71 -14.03
C ALA A 138 4.02 20.42 -13.23
N ALA A 139 4.91 20.45 -12.23
CA ALA A 139 5.15 19.33 -11.33
C ALA A 139 3.90 18.95 -10.52
N ARG A 140 3.20 19.94 -9.93
CA ARG A 140 1.95 19.70 -9.18
C ARG A 140 0.81 19.20 -10.07
N LEU A 141 0.67 19.75 -11.27
CA LEU A 141 -0.33 19.33 -12.24
C LEU A 141 -0.04 17.93 -12.79
N ALA A 142 1.23 17.60 -13.05
CA ALA A 142 1.63 16.25 -13.43
C ALA A 142 1.29 15.24 -12.33
N ASP A 143 1.54 15.59 -11.06
CA ASP A 143 1.15 14.76 -9.91
C ASP A 143 -0.38 14.55 -9.84
N LEU A 144 -1.14 15.63 -10.06
CA LEU A 144 -2.59 15.57 -10.03
C LEU A 144 -3.16 14.71 -11.17
N PHE A 145 -2.67 14.89 -12.40
CA PHE A 145 -3.09 14.06 -13.53
C PHE A 145 -2.64 12.61 -13.40
N ASP A 146 -1.46 12.34 -12.82
CA ASP A 146 -1.05 10.97 -12.49
C ASP A 146 -2.02 10.33 -11.49
N GLN A 147 -2.39 11.04 -10.43
CA GLN A 147 -3.41 10.58 -9.48
C GLN A 147 -4.76 10.33 -10.16
N TYR A 148 -5.21 11.23 -11.04
CA TYR A 148 -6.44 11.01 -11.80
C TYR A 148 -6.36 9.77 -12.69
N GLN A 149 -5.21 9.48 -13.31
CA GLN A 149 -5.04 8.27 -14.11
C GLN A 149 -5.24 6.97 -13.31
N PHE A 150 -4.93 6.96 -12.01
CA PHE A 150 -5.10 5.78 -11.15
C PHE A 150 -6.44 5.72 -10.43
N TYR A 151 -6.93 6.85 -9.92
CA TYR A 151 -8.10 6.89 -9.03
C TYR A 151 -9.36 7.39 -9.72
N ARG A 152 -9.24 8.27 -10.72
CA ARG A 152 -10.37 8.93 -11.42
C ARG A 152 -10.22 8.83 -12.94
N ALA A 153 -9.91 7.64 -13.41
CA ALA A 153 -9.74 7.36 -14.84
C ALA A 153 -11.01 7.68 -15.65
N ASP A 154 -12.17 7.59 -14.99
CA ASP A 154 -13.49 7.99 -15.49
C ASP A 154 -13.55 9.49 -15.84
N TRP A 155 -13.03 10.37 -14.96
CA TRP A 155 -12.97 11.82 -15.23
C TRP A 155 -12.15 12.11 -16.49
N LEU A 156 -10.96 11.51 -16.58
CA LEU A 156 -10.08 11.73 -17.72
C LEU A 156 -10.68 11.21 -19.03
N ALA A 157 -11.44 10.12 -18.99
CA ALA A 157 -12.15 9.58 -20.14
C ALA A 157 -13.30 10.49 -20.58
N ASP A 158 -14.08 11.02 -19.63
CA ASP A 158 -15.13 12.01 -19.92
C ASP A 158 -14.53 13.29 -20.53
N TRP A 159 -13.46 13.81 -19.95
CA TRP A 159 -12.80 15.02 -20.43
C TRP A 159 -12.19 14.82 -21.81
N ALA A 160 -11.57 13.66 -22.08
CA ALA A 160 -11.06 13.30 -23.41
C ALA A 160 -12.18 13.22 -24.45
N ALA A 161 -13.38 12.77 -24.06
CA ALA A 161 -14.57 12.74 -24.90
C ALA A 161 -15.32 14.08 -25.00
N GLY A 162 -14.77 15.16 -24.44
CA GLY A 162 -15.37 16.50 -24.46
C GLY A 162 -16.51 16.72 -23.45
N ARG A 163 -16.71 15.80 -22.49
CA ARG A 163 -17.69 15.94 -21.41
C ARG A 163 -17.01 16.54 -20.18
N ASP A 164 -17.27 17.81 -19.91
CA ASP A 164 -16.68 18.55 -18.78
C ASP A 164 -17.47 18.32 -17.49
N VAL A 165 -17.41 17.08 -16.98
CA VAL A 165 -18.12 16.63 -15.78
C VAL A 165 -17.19 15.94 -14.79
N LEU A 166 -17.60 15.92 -13.53
CA LEU A 166 -17.06 15.09 -12.47
C LEU A 166 -18.12 14.05 -12.13
N ALA A 167 -17.91 12.80 -12.53
CA ALA A 167 -18.70 11.71 -11.96
C ALA A 167 -18.44 11.66 -10.44
N ASP A 168 -19.45 11.40 -9.62
CA ASP A 168 -19.22 10.95 -8.26
C ASP A 168 -19.01 9.42 -8.22
N GLY A 169 -18.67 8.86 -7.06
CA GLY A 169 -18.55 7.41 -6.90
C GLY A 169 -19.85 6.63 -7.16
N ARG A 170 -20.97 7.34 -7.40
CA ARG A 170 -22.32 6.80 -7.63
C ARG A 170 -22.73 6.90 -9.10
N GLY A 171 -21.85 7.39 -9.97
CA GLY A 171 -22.10 7.58 -11.40
C GLY A 171 -22.94 8.83 -11.72
N ALA A 172 -23.28 9.67 -10.74
CA ALA A 172 -23.93 10.94 -11.00
C ALA A 172 -22.89 11.97 -11.49
N ALA A 173 -23.12 12.50 -12.69
CA ALA A 173 -22.25 13.50 -13.28
C ALA A 173 -22.61 14.90 -12.78
N GLN A 174 -21.67 15.57 -12.13
CA GLN A 174 -21.79 16.97 -11.72
C GLN A 174 -20.97 17.86 -12.66
N PRO A 175 -21.47 19.07 -13.00
CA PRO A 175 -20.68 20.01 -13.80
C PRO A 175 -19.43 20.46 -13.02
N ILE A 176 -18.32 20.63 -13.74
CA ILE A 176 -17.08 21.11 -13.15
C ILE A 176 -17.26 22.57 -12.68
N PRO A 177 -16.81 22.91 -11.45
CA PRO A 177 -16.82 24.29 -10.97
C PRO A 177 -16.12 25.22 -11.96
N GLU A 178 -16.66 26.43 -12.15
CA GLU A 178 -16.17 27.36 -13.18
C GLU A 178 -14.66 27.62 -13.09
N ALA A 179 -14.13 27.79 -11.87
CA ALA A 179 -12.71 28.01 -11.61
C ALA A 179 -11.79 26.81 -11.96
N GLN A 180 -12.34 25.63 -12.23
CA GLN A 180 -11.62 24.39 -12.54
C GLN A 180 -11.81 23.94 -13.99
N ARG A 181 -12.61 24.64 -14.81
CA ARG A 181 -12.88 24.27 -16.21
C ARG A 181 -11.65 24.22 -17.10
N TRP A 182 -10.55 24.85 -16.70
CA TRP A 182 -9.27 24.74 -17.39
C TRP A 182 -8.66 23.34 -17.33
N GLN A 183 -9.02 22.50 -16.33
CA GLN A 183 -8.43 21.16 -16.19
C GLN A 183 -8.80 20.22 -17.35
N PRO A 184 -10.09 20.01 -17.71
CA PRO A 184 -10.46 19.23 -18.89
C PRO A 184 -9.85 19.77 -20.18
N VAL A 185 -9.83 21.10 -20.36
CA VAL A 185 -9.27 21.74 -21.54
C VAL A 185 -7.77 21.46 -21.64
N LEU A 186 -7.03 21.59 -20.53
CA LEU A 186 -5.61 21.26 -20.45
C LEU A 186 -5.36 19.79 -20.76
N TRP A 187 -6.18 18.90 -20.22
CA TRP A 187 -6.08 17.47 -20.47
C TRP A 187 -6.25 17.14 -21.96
N ARG A 188 -7.26 17.72 -22.62
CA ARG A 188 -7.47 17.55 -24.06
C ARG A 188 -6.29 18.07 -24.88
N ARG A 189 -5.78 19.27 -24.57
CA ARG A 189 -4.60 19.83 -25.25
C ARG A 189 -3.35 18.96 -25.10
N LEU A 190 -3.15 18.36 -23.92
CA LEU A 190 -2.07 17.40 -23.69
C LEU A 190 -2.23 16.14 -24.56
N LEU A 191 -3.44 15.62 -24.69
CA LEU A 191 -3.73 14.45 -25.53
C LEU A 191 -3.58 14.76 -27.02
N GLU A 192 -4.02 15.92 -27.48
CA GLU A 192 -3.85 16.41 -28.86
C GLU A 192 -2.37 16.48 -29.22
N ALA A 193 -1.57 17.18 -28.40
CA ALA A 193 -0.12 17.26 -28.58
C ALA A 193 0.53 15.87 -28.57
N LEU A 194 0.04 14.93 -27.76
CA LEU A 194 0.56 13.56 -27.73
C LEU A 194 0.25 12.75 -29.00
N THR A 195 -0.96 12.93 -29.54
CA THR A 195 -1.45 12.22 -30.74
C THR A 195 -0.68 12.62 -31.99
N GLU A 196 -0.22 13.88 -32.07
CA GLU A 196 0.65 14.34 -33.15
C GLU A 196 2.00 13.59 -33.20
N TYR A 197 2.51 13.17 -32.03
CA TYR A 197 3.79 12.46 -31.93
C TYR A 197 3.66 10.93 -31.78
N HIS A 198 2.48 10.41 -31.44
CA HIS A 198 2.27 8.98 -31.18
C HIS A 198 1.03 8.45 -31.92
N ALA A 199 1.23 7.47 -32.81
CA ALA A 199 0.16 6.76 -33.51
C ALA A 199 -0.58 5.71 -32.64
N MET A 200 -0.39 5.74 -31.31
CA MET A 200 -0.86 4.70 -30.38
C MET A 200 -1.83 5.27 -29.35
N PRO A 201 -2.72 4.45 -28.76
CA PRO A 201 -3.54 4.87 -27.62
C PRO A 201 -2.67 5.44 -26.50
N VAL A 202 -2.97 6.66 -26.08
CA VAL A 202 -2.13 7.40 -25.13
C VAL A 202 -2.65 7.24 -23.70
N ALA A 203 -3.97 7.20 -23.54
CA ALA A 203 -4.62 7.14 -22.23
C ALA A 203 -4.51 5.75 -21.59
N ARG A 204 -4.04 5.71 -20.34
CA ARG A 204 -3.91 4.49 -19.55
C ARG A 204 -5.24 3.73 -19.39
N SER A 205 -6.35 4.45 -19.28
CA SER A 205 -7.71 3.89 -19.16
C SER A 205 -8.13 3.10 -20.40
N GLU A 206 -7.90 3.64 -21.59
CA GLU A 206 -8.21 2.96 -22.85
C GLU A 206 -7.35 1.71 -23.03
N ILE A 207 -6.04 1.81 -22.77
CA ILE A 207 -5.12 0.66 -22.81
C ILE A 207 -5.61 -0.45 -21.87
N HIS A 208 -6.02 -0.09 -20.65
CA HIS A 208 -6.53 -1.04 -19.69
C HIS A 208 -7.82 -1.73 -20.15
N GLN A 209 -8.80 -0.99 -20.67
CA GLN A 209 -10.04 -1.57 -21.19
C GLN A 209 -9.76 -2.58 -22.31
N ARG A 210 -8.92 -2.19 -23.29
CA ARG A 210 -8.50 -3.11 -24.36
C ARG A 210 -7.80 -4.34 -23.83
N PHE A 211 -6.95 -4.18 -22.81
CA PHE A 211 -6.24 -5.28 -22.15
C PHE A 211 -7.23 -6.27 -21.52
N VAL A 212 -8.18 -5.78 -20.72
CA VAL A 212 -9.20 -6.60 -20.07
C VAL A 212 -10.06 -7.30 -21.12
N GLU A 213 -10.56 -6.59 -22.13
CA GLU A 213 -11.35 -7.17 -23.22
C GLU A 213 -10.59 -8.25 -23.98
N THR A 214 -9.31 -8.03 -24.26
CA THR A 214 -8.45 -9.01 -24.95
C THR A 214 -8.29 -10.28 -24.11
N LEU A 215 -8.00 -10.14 -22.81
CA LEU A 215 -7.89 -11.28 -21.90
C LEU A 215 -9.21 -12.06 -21.76
N HIS A 216 -10.36 -11.41 -21.91
CA HIS A 216 -11.66 -12.08 -21.92
C HIS A 216 -11.94 -12.88 -23.20
N ARG A 217 -11.31 -12.51 -24.32
CA ARG A 217 -11.54 -13.13 -25.65
C ARG A 217 -10.58 -14.27 -25.97
N ILE A 218 -9.38 -14.27 -25.38
CA ILE A 218 -8.39 -15.33 -25.61
C ILE A 218 -8.61 -16.48 -24.64
N ASP A 219 -8.26 -17.70 -25.07
CA ASP A 219 -8.37 -18.92 -24.25
C ASP A 219 -7.03 -19.44 -23.73
N ARG A 220 -5.92 -18.90 -24.23
CA ARG A 220 -4.56 -19.32 -23.86
C ARG A 220 -3.80 -18.19 -23.21
N ARG A 221 -2.96 -18.53 -22.23
CA ARG A 221 -2.05 -17.56 -21.60
C ARG A 221 -1.11 -16.95 -22.65
N PRO A 222 -1.07 -15.62 -22.80
CA PRO A 222 -0.07 -14.92 -23.60
C PRO A 222 1.35 -15.27 -23.16
N THR A 223 2.29 -15.36 -24.11
CA THR A 223 3.67 -15.79 -23.85
C THR A 223 4.43 -14.88 -22.88
N GLY A 224 4.08 -13.59 -22.81
CA GLY A 224 4.69 -12.64 -21.89
C GLY A 224 4.03 -12.54 -20.52
N LEU A 225 2.92 -13.25 -20.25
CA LEU A 225 2.32 -13.29 -18.92
C LEU A 225 2.93 -14.43 -18.08
N PRO A 226 3.27 -14.16 -16.81
CA PRO A 226 3.86 -15.16 -15.93
C PRO A 226 2.85 -16.25 -15.57
N ARG A 227 3.35 -17.42 -15.14
CA ARG A 227 2.48 -18.51 -14.67
C ARG A 227 1.70 -18.14 -13.42
N ARG A 228 2.35 -17.41 -12.52
CA ARG A 228 1.75 -16.88 -11.31
C ARG A 228 2.23 -15.49 -10.99
N VAL A 229 1.36 -14.74 -10.30
CA VAL A 229 1.64 -13.41 -9.77
C VAL A 229 1.30 -13.46 -8.28
N ILE A 230 2.28 -13.18 -7.43
CA ILE A 230 2.08 -13.06 -6.00
C ILE A 230 1.96 -11.59 -5.68
N VAL A 231 0.97 -11.21 -4.88
CA VAL A 231 0.79 -9.84 -4.40
C VAL A 231 0.80 -9.89 -2.89
N PHE A 232 1.77 -9.22 -2.27
CA PHE A 232 2.07 -9.42 -0.86
C PHE A 232 2.23 -8.09 -0.11
N GLY A 233 1.57 -7.97 1.04
CA GLY A 233 1.77 -6.85 1.96
C GLY A 233 1.30 -5.51 1.42
N ILE A 234 0.28 -5.49 0.57
CA ILE A 234 -0.30 -4.27 0.02
C ILE A 234 -1.62 -3.96 0.75
N SER A 235 -1.69 -2.79 1.38
CA SER A 235 -2.86 -2.35 2.16
C SER A 235 -3.94 -1.64 1.33
N SER A 236 -3.63 -1.30 0.07
CA SER A 236 -4.59 -0.75 -0.89
C SER A 236 -4.09 -0.88 -2.32
N LEU A 237 -4.97 -1.27 -3.24
CA LEU A 237 -4.72 -1.22 -4.69
C LEU A 237 -5.79 -0.39 -5.39
N PRO A 238 -5.45 0.36 -6.46
CA PRO A 238 -6.45 1.00 -7.31
C PRO A 238 -7.37 -0.05 -7.95
N ALA A 239 -8.66 0.30 -8.13
CA ALA A 239 -9.66 -0.57 -8.75
C ALA A 239 -9.21 -1.13 -10.11
N GLN A 240 -8.60 -0.29 -10.94
CA GLN A 240 -8.06 -0.69 -12.24
C GLN A 240 -6.95 -1.74 -12.14
N VAL A 241 -6.09 -1.65 -11.12
CA VAL A 241 -5.03 -2.65 -10.92
C VAL A 241 -5.65 -3.98 -10.49
N LEU A 242 -6.63 -3.93 -9.58
CA LEU A 242 -7.33 -5.11 -9.12
C LEU A 242 -8.12 -5.80 -10.24
N GLU A 243 -8.85 -5.03 -11.04
CA GLU A 243 -9.56 -5.53 -12.23
C GLU A 243 -8.59 -6.20 -13.22
N GLY A 244 -7.44 -5.56 -13.46
CA GLY A 244 -6.40 -6.11 -14.31
C GLY A 244 -5.83 -7.43 -13.78
N LEU A 245 -5.55 -7.52 -12.47
CA LEU A 245 -5.10 -8.74 -11.82
C LEU A 245 -6.16 -9.84 -11.87
N ALA A 246 -7.43 -9.51 -11.63
CA ALA A 246 -8.54 -10.45 -11.76
C ALA A 246 -8.68 -10.98 -13.20
N ALA A 247 -8.51 -10.12 -14.20
CA ALA A 247 -8.49 -10.52 -15.61
C ALA A 247 -7.30 -11.44 -15.95
N ILE A 248 -6.10 -11.13 -15.42
CA ILE A 248 -4.91 -12.01 -15.52
C ILE A 248 -5.18 -13.37 -14.87
N GLY A 249 -5.92 -13.38 -13.76
CA GLY A 249 -6.35 -14.57 -13.03
C GLY A 249 -7.09 -15.61 -13.88
N ARG A 250 -7.64 -15.23 -15.05
CA ARG A 250 -8.25 -16.19 -15.99
C ARG A 250 -7.21 -17.10 -16.66
N HIS A 251 -5.98 -16.62 -16.79
CA HIS A 251 -4.90 -17.23 -17.58
C HIS A 251 -3.67 -17.62 -16.75
N SER A 252 -3.57 -17.06 -15.55
CA SER A 252 -2.45 -17.24 -14.61
C SER A 252 -3.00 -17.38 -13.20
N LEU A 253 -2.21 -17.93 -12.27
CA LEU A 253 -2.58 -17.94 -10.87
C LEU A 253 -2.18 -16.62 -10.21
N VAL A 254 -3.14 -15.84 -9.72
CA VAL A 254 -2.89 -14.64 -8.95
C VAL A 254 -3.17 -14.94 -7.47
N LEU A 255 -2.14 -14.80 -6.64
CA LEU A 255 -2.21 -15.00 -5.19
C LEU A 255 -2.10 -13.65 -4.49
N LEU A 256 -3.21 -13.15 -3.96
CA LEU A 256 -3.26 -11.90 -3.26
C LEU A 256 -3.33 -12.13 -1.75
N PHE A 257 -2.23 -11.85 -1.04
CA PHE A 257 -2.13 -11.94 0.42
C PHE A 257 -2.49 -10.59 1.05
N VAL A 258 -3.61 -10.58 1.76
CA VAL A 258 -4.21 -9.38 2.35
C VAL A 258 -4.08 -9.44 3.87
N HIS A 259 -3.35 -8.48 4.43
CA HIS A 259 -3.34 -8.28 5.87
C HIS A 259 -4.69 -7.69 6.31
N ASN A 260 -5.48 -8.46 7.06
CA ASN A 260 -6.78 -8.08 7.57
C ASN A 260 -6.78 -8.18 9.10
N PRO A 261 -6.90 -7.06 9.84
CA PRO A 261 -6.80 -7.08 11.30
C PRO A 261 -8.03 -7.67 11.99
N CYS A 262 -9.12 -7.95 11.25
CA CYS A 262 -10.40 -8.37 11.78
C CYS A 262 -10.93 -9.63 11.05
N GLN A 263 -11.38 -10.61 11.82
CA GLN A 263 -11.97 -11.84 11.28
C GLN A 263 -13.41 -11.66 10.77
N HIS A 264 -14.09 -10.63 11.25
CA HIS A 264 -15.46 -10.30 10.86
C HIS A 264 -15.51 -9.29 9.73
N TYR A 265 -16.56 -9.31 8.93
CA TYR A 265 -16.75 -8.30 7.89
C TYR A 265 -16.99 -6.93 8.51
N TRP A 266 -16.07 -6.00 8.24
CA TRP A 266 -16.00 -4.68 8.87
C TRP A 266 -16.07 -3.53 7.85
N ALA A 267 -16.29 -3.84 6.57
CA ALA A 267 -16.25 -2.83 5.52
C ALA A 267 -17.51 -1.94 5.44
N ASP A 268 -18.55 -2.25 6.21
CA ASP A 268 -19.80 -1.46 6.29
C ASP A 268 -19.83 -0.50 7.49
N ILE A 269 -18.76 -0.43 8.30
CA ILE A 269 -18.78 0.28 9.60
C ILE A 269 -19.06 1.79 9.51
N VAL A 270 -18.98 2.42 8.32
CA VAL A 270 -19.03 3.89 8.22
C VAL A 270 -19.97 4.44 7.14
N ASP A 271 -20.70 3.63 6.37
CA ASP A 271 -21.47 4.19 5.24
C ASP A 271 -22.97 3.90 5.27
N GLN A 272 -23.76 4.95 5.53
CA GLN A 272 -25.23 4.93 5.63
C GLN A 272 -25.95 4.75 4.28
N HIS A 273 -25.29 4.94 3.14
CA HIS A 273 -26.01 5.16 1.87
C HIS A 273 -25.66 4.20 0.73
N GLU A 274 -24.77 3.21 0.93
CA GLU A 274 -24.29 2.27 -0.11
C GLU A 274 -24.53 0.79 0.21
N LEU A 275 -25.61 0.46 0.91
CA LEU A 275 -25.94 -0.93 1.26
C LEU A 275 -26.51 -1.79 0.12
N LEU A 276 -26.74 -1.22 -1.07
CA LEU A 276 -27.61 -1.84 -2.07
C LEU A 276 -26.90 -2.58 -3.22
N HIS A 277 -25.57 -2.55 -3.36
CA HIS A 277 -24.91 -3.11 -4.55
C HIS A 277 -23.85 -4.20 -4.34
N ILE A 278 -23.67 -4.75 -3.13
CA ILE A 278 -22.71 -5.85 -2.92
C ILE A 278 -23.47 -7.16 -2.67
N ALA A 279 -23.60 -7.97 -3.73
CA ALA A 279 -24.31 -9.24 -3.70
C ALA A 279 -23.51 -10.38 -3.03
N ARG A 280 -22.20 -10.21 -2.80
CA ARG A 280 -21.32 -11.25 -2.25
C ARG A 280 -20.41 -10.65 -1.19
N ARG A 281 -20.46 -11.21 0.02
CA ARG A 281 -19.59 -10.89 1.15
C ARG A 281 -18.90 -12.17 1.58
N ARG A 282 -17.57 -12.14 1.69
CA ARG A 282 -16.80 -13.33 2.09
C ARG A 282 -16.84 -13.58 3.59
N GLN A 283 -16.49 -12.57 4.38
CA GLN A 283 -16.48 -12.67 5.84
C GLN A 283 -17.90 -12.58 6.40
N ARG A 284 -18.16 -13.32 7.48
CA ARG A 284 -19.46 -13.24 8.18
C ARG A 284 -19.51 -11.96 9.00
N ARG A 285 -20.68 -11.31 9.04
CA ARG A 285 -20.95 -10.24 10.01
C ARG A 285 -20.96 -10.82 11.42
N LYS A 286 -20.50 -10.02 12.39
CA LYS A 286 -20.57 -10.38 13.81
C LYS A 286 -22.03 -10.59 14.24
N LEU A 287 -22.29 -11.63 15.03
CA LEU A 287 -23.63 -11.95 15.52
C LEU A 287 -24.15 -10.77 16.38
N GLY A 288 -25.35 -10.28 16.09
CA GLY A 288 -25.97 -9.14 16.79
C GLY A 288 -25.65 -7.75 16.21
N MET A 289 -24.88 -7.65 15.11
CA MET A 289 -24.70 -6.36 14.42
C MET A 289 -25.96 -5.97 13.61
N PRO A 290 -26.45 -4.72 13.73
CA PRO A 290 -27.53 -4.20 12.88
C PRO A 290 -27.19 -4.26 11.38
N VAL A 291 -28.20 -4.38 10.52
CA VAL A 291 -28.00 -4.45 9.06
C VAL A 291 -27.55 -3.10 8.47
N LEU A 292 -28.05 -2.02 9.07
CA LEU A 292 -27.72 -0.61 8.83
C LEU A 292 -27.12 -0.05 10.11
N LEU A 293 -25.91 0.50 10.01
CA LEU A 293 -25.29 1.26 11.07
C LEU A 293 -25.47 2.75 10.74
N ASP A 294 -26.09 3.50 11.65
CA ASP A 294 -26.13 4.96 11.59
C ASP A 294 -24.80 5.50 12.13
N GLU A 295 -24.24 6.54 11.49
CA GLU A 295 -23.01 7.22 11.93
C GLU A 295 -23.06 7.62 13.41
N SER A 296 -24.24 7.99 13.90
CA SER A 296 -24.45 8.33 15.30
C SER A 296 -24.32 7.14 16.27
N ASN A 297 -24.54 5.90 15.79
CA ASN A 297 -24.59 4.66 16.58
C ASN A 297 -23.37 3.74 16.38
N HIS A 298 -22.35 4.16 15.62
CA HIS A 298 -21.15 3.35 15.33
C HIS A 298 -20.38 2.90 16.58
N HIS A 299 -20.28 3.78 17.58
CA HIS A 299 -19.61 3.49 18.85
C HIS A 299 -20.24 2.33 19.63
N LEU A 300 -21.50 1.99 19.33
CA LEU A 300 -22.24 0.90 19.99
C LEU A 300 -21.95 -0.48 19.38
N HIS A 301 -21.46 -0.54 18.14
CA HIS A 301 -21.42 -1.79 17.38
C HIS A 301 -20.06 -2.13 16.77
N ALA A 302 -19.14 -1.17 16.67
CA ALA A 302 -17.81 -1.36 16.08
C ALA A 302 -16.67 -0.98 17.03
N ASN A 303 -15.48 -1.54 16.80
CA ASN A 303 -14.28 -1.12 17.49
C ASN A 303 -13.89 0.32 17.06
N PRO A 304 -13.69 1.28 17.99
CA PRO A 304 -13.46 2.68 17.64
C PRO A 304 -12.12 2.94 16.96
N LEU A 305 -11.09 2.14 17.25
CA LEU A 305 -9.79 2.28 16.59
C LEU A 305 -9.91 1.87 15.12
N LEU A 306 -10.56 0.73 14.86
CA LEU A 306 -10.79 0.27 13.49
C LEU A 306 -11.72 1.21 12.71
N ALA A 307 -12.73 1.79 13.37
CA ALA A 307 -13.63 2.76 12.75
C ALA A 307 -12.92 4.05 12.34
N SER A 308 -12.01 4.57 13.19
CA SER A 308 -11.33 5.85 12.94
C SER A 308 -10.07 5.72 12.08
N LEU A 309 -9.28 4.66 12.26
CA LEU A 309 -8.01 4.47 11.56
C LEU A 309 -8.11 3.52 10.35
N GLY A 310 -9.17 2.72 10.27
CA GLY A 310 -9.30 1.64 9.28
C GLY A 310 -9.90 2.06 7.93
N LYS A 311 -10.13 3.35 7.65
CA LYS A 311 -10.81 3.81 6.42
C LYS A 311 -10.21 3.23 5.14
N GLN A 312 -8.88 3.32 4.97
CA GLN A 312 -8.20 2.81 3.79
C GLN A 312 -8.35 1.29 3.63
N GLY A 313 -8.15 0.52 4.71
CA GLY A 313 -8.29 -0.94 4.69
C GLY A 313 -9.72 -1.39 4.42
N ARG A 314 -10.71 -0.67 4.95
CA ARG A 314 -12.13 -0.88 4.65
C ARG A 314 -12.41 -0.72 3.16
N ASP A 315 -12.01 0.41 2.59
CA ASP A 315 -12.32 0.74 1.21
C ASP A 315 -11.65 -0.30 0.27
N TYR A 316 -10.46 -0.77 0.64
CA TYR A 316 -9.77 -1.86 -0.05
C TYR A 316 -10.50 -3.20 0.06
N ILE A 317 -10.89 -3.65 1.26
CA ILE A 317 -11.64 -4.91 1.44
C ILE A 317 -12.97 -4.88 0.70
N ARG A 318 -13.69 -3.74 0.74
CA ARG A 318 -14.95 -3.55 -0.01
C ARG A 318 -14.72 -3.73 -1.52
N LEU A 319 -13.63 -3.18 -2.04
CA LEU A 319 -13.27 -3.29 -3.44
C LEU A 319 -12.86 -4.73 -3.81
N LEU A 320 -12.16 -5.44 -2.93
CA LEU A 320 -11.77 -6.85 -3.13
C LEU A 320 -12.97 -7.78 -3.30
N ASP A 321 -14.02 -7.60 -2.49
CA ASP A 321 -15.24 -8.42 -2.54
C ASP A 321 -15.95 -8.39 -3.92
N GLN A 322 -15.68 -7.38 -4.75
CA GLN A 322 -16.21 -7.30 -6.12
C GLN A 322 -15.58 -8.32 -7.08
N PHE A 323 -14.33 -8.71 -6.81
CA PHE A 323 -13.53 -9.59 -7.65
C PHE A 323 -13.28 -10.96 -7.02
N ASP A 324 -13.47 -11.08 -5.71
CA ASP A 324 -13.24 -12.33 -4.99
C ASP A 324 -14.35 -13.36 -5.26
N ASP A 325 -13.95 -14.55 -5.71
CA ASP A 325 -14.82 -15.70 -5.94
C ASP A 325 -14.21 -16.96 -5.30
N PRO A 326 -14.38 -17.16 -3.97
CA PRO A 326 -13.74 -18.24 -3.23
C PRO A 326 -14.03 -19.63 -3.78
N GLU A 327 -15.18 -19.85 -4.43
CA GLU A 327 -15.54 -21.15 -4.98
C GLU A 327 -14.57 -21.61 -6.07
N ARG A 328 -13.95 -20.67 -6.81
CA ARG A 328 -13.03 -20.99 -7.91
C ARG A 328 -11.67 -21.53 -7.47
N TYR A 329 -11.23 -21.18 -6.27
CA TYR A 329 -9.87 -21.49 -5.81
C TYR A 329 -9.84 -22.18 -4.43
N ARG A 330 -11.00 -22.41 -3.79
CA ARG A 330 -11.07 -23.23 -2.57
C ARG A 330 -10.52 -24.65 -2.75
N ALA A 331 -10.58 -25.20 -3.96
CA ALA A 331 -9.96 -26.50 -4.25
C ALA A 331 -8.42 -26.48 -4.23
N ILE A 332 -7.81 -25.29 -4.27
CA ILE A 332 -6.35 -25.09 -4.27
C ILE A 332 -5.80 -24.99 -2.84
N PHE A 333 -6.63 -24.56 -1.88
CA PHE A 333 -6.23 -24.32 -0.50
C PHE A 333 -7.16 -25.03 0.49
N ASP A 334 -6.60 -25.79 1.43
CA ASP A 334 -7.37 -26.40 2.52
C ASP A 334 -8.04 -25.35 3.42
N ARG A 335 -7.38 -24.20 3.61
CA ARG A 335 -7.90 -23.04 4.36
C ARG A 335 -7.52 -21.74 3.65
N ILE A 336 -8.52 -20.89 3.40
CA ILE A 336 -8.32 -19.63 2.65
C ILE A 336 -8.14 -18.41 3.58
N ASP A 337 -8.64 -18.50 4.81
CA ASP A 337 -8.54 -17.44 5.81
C ASP A 337 -7.61 -17.89 6.96
N LEU A 338 -6.51 -17.17 7.14
CA LEU A 338 -5.49 -17.38 8.17
C LEU A 338 -5.68 -16.38 9.32
N PHE A 339 -6.80 -16.49 10.01
CA PHE A 339 -7.04 -15.73 11.23
C PHE A 339 -6.58 -16.51 12.45
N SER A 340 -5.65 -15.94 13.19
CA SER A 340 -5.11 -16.50 14.42
C SER A 340 -5.51 -15.64 15.60
N ASP A 341 -6.12 -16.26 16.62
CA ASP A 341 -6.62 -15.54 17.79
C ASP A 341 -5.46 -14.82 18.51
N PRO A 342 -5.53 -13.48 18.72
CA PRO A 342 -4.50 -12.75 19.47
C PRO A 342 -4.32 -13.23 20.92
N ILE A 343 -5.35 -13.80 21.54
CA ILE A 343 -5.31 -14.36 22.88
C ILE A 343 -5.53 -15.87 22.77
N GLU A 344 -4.45 -16.66 22.88
CA GLU A 344 -4.54 -18.12 22.94
C GLU A 344 -5.46 -18.58 24.09
N GLU A 345 -6.15 -19.71 23.92
CA GLU A 345 -7.18 -20.22 24.86
C GLU A 345 -6.66 -20.43 26.30
N ASP A 346 -5.34 -20.53 26.50
CA ASP A 346 -4.68 -20.74 27.79
C ASP A 346 -4.00 -19.46 28.32
N GLY A 347 -4.73 -18.57 28.98
CA GLY A 347 -4.07 -17.52 29.77
C GLY A 347 -4.98 -16.39 30.26
N GLY A 348 -5.51 -16.52 31.48
CA GLY A 348 -6.38 -15.54 32.14
C GLY A 348 -5.75 -14.18 32.50
N ASN A 349 -4.67 -13.74 31.84
CA ASN A 349 -4.02 -12.43 32.05
C ASN A 349 -3.31 -11.95 30.76
N ALA A 350 -4.05 -11.72 29.67
CA ALA A 350 -3.50 -11.13 28.47
C ALA A 350 -3.01 -9.69 28.72
N SER A 351 -1.87 -9.31 28.12
CA SER A 351 -1.36 -7.94 28.19
C SER A 351 -2.32 -6.95 27.52
N LEU A 352 -2.24 -5.67 27.89
CA LEU A 352 -3.04 -4.58 27.33
C LEU A 352 -2.94 -4.56 25.80
N LEU A 353 -1.73 -4.74 25.24
CA LEU A 353 -1.54 -4.84 23.79
C LEU A 353 -2.37 -5.97 23.18
N ARG A 354 -2.30 -7.19 23.75
CA ARG A 354 -3.08 -8.34 23.26
C ARG A 354 -4.58 -8.13 23.44
N GLN A 355 -5.01 -7.50 24.53
CA GLN A 355 -6.42 -7.15 24.74
C GLN A 355 -6.94 -6.16 23.68
N ILE A 356 -6.13 -5.16 23.31
CA ILE A 356 -6.46 -4.22 22.23
C ILE A 356 -6.51 -4.94 20.88
N GLN A 357 -5.50 -5.77 20.59
CA GLN A 357 -5.47 -6.59 19.36
C GLN A 357 -6.69 -7.51 19.26
N GLN A 358 -7.08 -8.17 20.34
CA GLN A 358 -8.31 -8.97 20.41
C GLN A 358 -9.56 -8.14 20.12
N ALA A 359 -9.65 -6.94 20.73
CA ALA A 359 -10.81 -6.09 20.56
C ALA A 359 -10.96 -5.61 19.11
N VAL A 360 -9.85 -5.38 18.40
CA VAL A 360 -9.85 -5.09 16.95
C VAL A 360 -10.21 -6.34 16.15
N PHE A 361 -9.59 -7.49 16.47
CA PHE A 361 -9.80 -8.78 15.81
C PHE A 361 -11.26 -9.23 15.82
N ASP A 362 -11.91 -9.15 16.99
CA ASP A 362 -13.30 -9.52 17.21
C ASP A 362 -14.29 -8.40 16.90
N LEU A 363 -13.83 -7.24 16.43
CA LEU A 363 -14.68 -6.07 16.22
C LEU A 363 -15.53 -5.73 17.46
N THR A 364 -14.89 -5.67 18.62
CA THR A 364 -15.54 -5.46 19.91
C THR A 364 -15.67 -3.97 20.21
N PRO A 365 -16.90 -3.46 20.48
CA PRO A 365 -17.11 -2.07 20.87
C PRO A 365 -16.58 -1.80 22.28
N LEU A 366 -16.51 -0.52 22.65
CA LEU A 366 -16.15 -0.16 24.02
C LEU A 366 -17.25 -0.62 24.99
N PRO A 367 -16.89 -1.16 26.18
CA PRO A 367 -17.86 -1.49 27.19
C PRO A 367 -18.59 -0.21 27.65
N SER A 368 -19.92 -0.23 27.64
CA SER A 368 -20.76 0.91 28.02
C SER A 368 -20.68 1.26 29.51
N GLU A 369 -20.30 0.30 30.36
CA GLU A 369 -20.16 0.46 31.80
C GLU A 369 -18.70 0.26 32.21
N PRO A 370 -18.16 1.09 33.14
CA PRO A 370 -16.80 0.94 33.65
C PRO A 370 -16.51 -0.45 34.24
N ASP A 371 -17.48 -1.06 34.92
CA ASP A 371 -17.32 -2.37 35.59
C ASP A 371 -17.17 -3.54 34.61
N LYS A 372 -17.51 -3.33 33.33
CA LYS A 372 -17.33 -4.31 32.25
C LYS A 372 -15.95 -4.19 31.57
N ARG A 373 -15.09 -3.27 32.01
CA ARG A 373 -13.73 -3.12 31.49
C ARG A 373 -12.87 -4.29 31.95
N LYS A 374 -12.03 -4.79 31.05
CA LYS A 374 -11.04 -5.81 31.37
C LYS A 374 -9.98 -5.20 32.29
N ILE A 375 -9.52 -5.99 33.27
CA ILE A 375 -8.47 -5.60 34.21
C ILE A 375 -7.12 -5.72 33.50
N VAL A 376 -6.24 -4.75 33.74
CA VAL A 376 -4.86 -4.71 33.25
C VAL A 376 -3.93 -4.82 34.45
N SER A 377 -2.88 -5.62 34.35
CA SER A 377 -1.87 -5.72 35.40
C SER A 377 -1.12 -4.40 35.59
N ALA A 378 -0.82 -4.01 36.83
CA ALA A 378 -0.02 -2.82 37.11
C ALA A 378 1.43 -2.93 36.59
N ASP A 379 1.92 -4.17 36.44
CA ASP A 379 3.24 -4.50 35.91
C ASP A 379 3.25 -4.66 34.39
N ASP A 380 2.12 -4.42 33.72
CA ASP A 380 2.06 -4.46 32.26
C ASP A 380 2.83 -3.28 31.65
N ARG A 381 3.74 -3.62 30.73
CA ARG A 381 4.59 -2.67 29.99
C ARG A 381 4.46 -2.85 28.48
N SER A 382 3.43 -3.57 28.01
CA SER A 382 3.18 -3.83 26.58
C SER A 382 2.77 -2.58 25.80
N VAL A 383 2.19 -1.59 26.48
CA VAL A 383 1.87 -0.27 25.92
C VAL A 383 2.25 0.78 26.96
N MET A 384 3.15 1.68 26.61
CA MET A 384 3.65 2.73 27.49
C MET A 384 3.57 4.09 26.81
N PHE A 385 3.36 5.14 27.60
CA PHE A 385 3.33 6.52 27.15
C PHE A 385 4.44 7.30 27.85
N HIS A 386 5.27 7.98 27.07
CA HIS A 386 6.37 8.80 27.58
C HIS A 386 6.15 10.26 27.16
N ILE A 387 6.37 11.19 28.10
CA ILE A 387 6.33 12.62 27.84
C ILE A 387 7.74 13.16 28.03
N ALA A 388 8.30 13.73 26.97
CA ALA A 388 9.64 14.31 26.96
C ALA A 388 9.59 15.82 26.69
N HIS A 389 10.67 16.52 27.03
CA HIS A 389 10.76 17.98 26.93
C HIS A 389 11.46 18.46 25.64
N SER A 390 12.11 17.55 24.91
CA SER A 390 12.80 17.81 23.65
C SER A 390 13.04 16.50 22.88
N PRO A 391 13.30 16.55 21.56
CA PRO A 391 13.67 15.37 20.77
C PRO A 391 14.89 14.65 21.32
N GLN A 392 15.90 15.39 21.79
CA GLN A 392 17.07 14.80 22.45
C GLN A 392 16.66 13.97 23.67
N ARG A 393 15.85 14.54 24.56
CA ARG A 393 15.44 13.84 25.78
C ARG A 393 14.53 12.64 25.48
N GLU A 394 13.73 12.73 24.43
CA GLU A 394 12.90 11.62 23.95
C GLU A 394 13.75 10.43 23.49
N VAL A 395 14.81 10.68 22.72
CA VAL A 395 15.74 9.64 22.27
C VAL A 395 16.55 9.04 23.42
N GLU A 396 16.99 9.86 24.39
CA GLU A 396 17.64 9.38 25.62
C GLU A 396 16.72 8.43 26.41
N ILE A 397 15.45 8.82 26.61
CA ILE A 397 14.46 7.98 27.30
C ILE A 397 14.25 6.68 26.51
N LEU A 398 14.14 6.74 25.18
CA LEU A 398 13.99 5.57 24.33
C LEU A 398 15.18 4.61 24.49
N HIS A 399 16.42 5.11 24.46
CA HIS A 399 17.62 4.30 24.63
C HIS A 399 17.62 3.58 25.99
N ASP A 400 17.34 4.29 27.08
CA ASP A 400 17.23 3.71 28.42
C ASP A 400 16.13 2.62 28.50
N GLN A 401 14.97 2.85 27.87
CA GLN A 401 13.89 1.85 27.83
C GLN A 401 14.28 0.61 27.03
N LEU A 402 14.94 0.76 25.88
CA LEU A 402 15.39 -0.37 25.08
C LEU A 402 16.44 -1.20 25.82
N LEU A 403 17.40 -0.56 26.51
CA LEU A 403 18.35 -1.26 27.37
C LEU A 403 17.66 -2.08 28.46
N ALA A 404 16.69 -1.48 29.16
CA ALA A 404 15.92 -2.18 30.18
C ALA A 404 15.15 -3.38 29.60
N LEU A 405 14.59 -3.26 28.40
CA LEU A 405 13.89 -4.34 27.71
C LEU A 405 14.85 -5.47 27.30
N PHE A 406 16.03 -5.15 26.77
CA PHE A 406 17.04 -6.15 26.42
C PHE A 406 17.54 -6.89 27.66
N GLU A 407 17.83 -6.19 28.76
CA GLU A 407 18.27 -6.80 30.02
C GLU A 407 17.20 -7.74 30.61
N GLN A 408 15.93 -7.33 30.60
CA GLN A 408 14.81 -8.16 31.06
C GLN A 408 14.62 -9.41 30.19
N SER A 409 14.83 -9.29 28.87
CA SER A 409 14.70 -10.42 27.94
C SER A 409 15.84 -11.44 28.08
N GLY A 410 17.09 -10.97 28.21
CA GLY A 410 18.27 -11.83 28.34
C GLY A 410 18.43 -12.51 29.71
N SER A 411 17.78 -11.98 30.76
CA SER A 411 17.84 -12.51 32.12
C SER A 411 16.84 -13.64 32.41
N GLY A 412 16.01 -14.04 31.44
CA GLY A 412 15.00 -15.10 31.61
C GLY A 412 13.91 -14.78 32.65
N GLN A 413 13.78 -13.51 33.06
CA GLN A 413 12.85 -13.06 34.11
C GLN A 413 11.52 -12.50 33.59
N SER A 414 11.21 -12.66 32.30
CA SER A 414 9.94 -12.20 31.74
C SER A 414 8.79 -13.07 32.24
N LYS A 415 8.10 -12.61 33.30
CA LYS A 415 6.88 -13.25 33.87
C LYS A 415 5.62 -12.99 33.03
N THR A 416 5.70 -12.16 32.00
CA THR A 416 4.55 -11.64 31.23
C THR A 416 4.47 -12.16 29.79
N ARG A 417 5.40 -13.03 29.36
CA ARG A 417 5.43 -13.61 28.01
C ARG A 417 5.29 -15.14 28.09
N PRO A 418 4.47 -15.78 27.24
CA PRO A 418 4.41 -17.23 27.20
C PRO A 418 5.78 -17.80 26.84
N GLN A 419 6.24 -18.78 27.62
CA GLN A 419 7.55 -19.41 27.48
C GLN A 419 7.65 -20.20 26.16
N HIS A 420 8.15 -19.56 25.10
CA HIS A 420 8.75 -20.25 23.97
C HIS A 420 10.27 -20.16 24.06
N ALA A 421 10.96 -21.19 23.57
CA ALA A 421 12.37 -21.46 23.82
C ALA A 421 13.38 -20.44 23.19
N ASP A 422 12.90 -19.34 22.59
CA ASP A 422 13.68 -18.38 21.80
C ASP A 422 13.26 -16.90 22.04
N ASP A 423 12.76 -16.57 23.24
CA ASP A 423 12.11 -15.27 23.53
C ASP A 423 13.08 -14.10 23.86
N THR A 424 14.34 -14.20 23.41
CA THR A 424 15.34 -13.14 23.59
C THR A 424 15.03 -12.01 22.61
N LEU A 425 14.85 -10.79 23.11
CA LEU A 425 14.62 -9.64 22.24
C LEU A 425 15.94 -9.20 21.62
N HIS A 426 16.02 -9.18 20.30
CA HIS A 426 17.19 -8.67 19.59
C HIS A 426 16.94 -7.26 19.06
N PRO A 427 17.99 -6.43 18.85
CA PRO A 427 17.84 -5.11 18.25
C PRO A 427 17.12 -5.11 16.89
N ARG A 428 17.25 -6.20 16.11
CA ARG A 428 16.57 -6.37 14.81
C ARG A 428 15.04 -6.49 14.92
N ASP A 429 14.53 -6.82 16.11
CA ASP A 429 13.09 -6.97 16.38
C ASP A 429 12.43 -5.64 16.77
N VAL A 430 13.23 -4.57 16.89
CA VAL A 430 12.79 -3.22 17.30
C VAL A 430 12.72 -2.31 16.09
N ILE A 431 11.58 -1.64 15.92
CA ILE A 431 11.41 -0.56 14.96
C ILE A 431 11.05 0.74 15.69
N VAL A 432 11.74 1.81 15.33
CA VAL A 432 11.48 3.17 15.85
C VAL A 432 11.04 4.02 14.67
N MET A 433 9.84 4.59 14.76
CA MET A 433 9.26 5.43 13.71
C MET A 433 9.04 6.85 14.24
N VAL A 434 9.43 7.84 13.44
CA VAL A 434 9.24 9.27 13.73
C VAL A 434 8.57 9.95 12.54
N PRO A 435 7.82 11.05 12.74
CA PRO A 435 7.16 11.77 11.64
C PRO A 435 8.14 12.34 10.60
N ASP A 436 9.31 12.79 11.05
CA ASP A 436 10.37 13.31 10.19
C ASP A 436 11.73 12.85 10.69
N ILE A 437 12.34 11.92 9.95
CA ILE A 437 13.65 11.36 10.31
C ILE A 437 14.79 12.37 10.15
N GLN A 438 14.64 13.40 9.32
CA GLN A 438 15.67 14.44 9.15
C GLN A 438 15.85 15.25 10.44
N VAL A 439 14.76 15.48 11.18
CA VAL A 439 14.79 16.19 12.46
C VAL A 439 15.43 15.33 13.55
N TYR A 440 15.15 14.02 13.57
CA TYR A 440 15.59 13.12 14.63
C TYR A 440 16.99 12.54 14.45
N ALA A 441 17.48 12.39 13.21
CA ALA A 441 18.74 11.72 12.92
C ALA A 441 19.94 12.23 13.73
N PRO A 442 20.19 13.56 13.87
CA PRO A 442 21.30 14.05 14.67
C PRO A 442 21.22 13.65 16.15
N TYR A 443 20.01 13.58 16.70
CA TYR A 443 19.79 13.19 18.10
C TYR A 443 19.95 11.68 18.29
N ILE A 444 19.51 10.87 17.32
CA ILE A 444 19.73 9.42 17.32
C ILE A 444 21.23 9.12 17.29
N GLU A 445 21.98 9.75 16.40
CA GLU A 445 23.44 9.60 16.30
C GLU A 445 24.13 10.04 17.59
N ALA A 446 23.73 11.17 18.19
CA ALA A 446 24.33 11.66 19.42
C ALA A 446 24.09 10.72 20.62
N VAL A 447 22.91 10.11 20.73
CA VAL A 447 22.54 9.27 21.89
C VAL A 447 22.99 7.82 21.72
N PHE A 448 22.81 7.23 20.54
CA PHE A 448 23.16 5.82 20.30
C PHE A 448 24.62 5.67 19.87
N GLY A 449 25.22 6.68 19.23
CA GLY A 449 26.60 6.65 18.74
C GLY A 449 27.66 7.06 19.77
N GLN A 450 27.27 7.47 20.98
CA GLN A 450 28.22 7.88 22.03
C GLN A 450 28.94 6.71 22.72
N PHE A 451 28.45 5.47 22.54
CA PHE A 451 28.98 4.29 23.20
C PHE A 451 29.84 3.47 22.23
N GLU A 452 30.99 2.98 22.70
CA GLU A 452 31.84 2.06 21.97
C GLU A 452 31.23 0.65 21.95
N HIS A 453 31.62 -0.19 20.98
CA HIS A 453 31.03 -1.51 20.76
C HIS A 453 31.19 -2.48 21.94
N ASP A 454 32.15 -2.25 22.82
CA ASP A 454 32.42 -3.03 24.03
C ASP A 454 31.68 -2.50 25.28
N ASP A 455 31.04 -1.34 25.20
CA ASP A 455 30.22 -0.80 26.29
C ASP A 455 28.89 -1.57 26.39
N PRO A 456 28.49 -2.05 27.59
CA PRO A 456 27.21 -2.74 27.78
C PRO A 456 25.97 -1.94 27.37
N ARG A 457 26.08 -0.62 27.23
CA ARG A 457 25.00 0.29 26.81
C ARG A 457 24.93 0.48 25.29
N TYR A 458 25.86 -0.10 24.55
CA TYR A 458 25.85 -0.05 23.10
C TYR A 458 24.68 -0.85 22.54
N ILE A 459 23.84 -0.19 21.75
CA ILE A 459 22.76 -0.82 20.97
C ILE A 459 23.04 -0.53 19.50
N PRO A 460 23.23 -1.55 18.64
CA PRO A 460 23.41 -1.33 17.22
C PRO A 460 22.14 -0.75 16.60
N PHE A 461 22.29 0.26 15.75
CA PHE A 461 21.19 0.94 15.09
C PHE A 461 21.53 1.25 13.63
N ALA A 462 20.50 1.42 12.81
CA ALA A 462 20.62 1.91 11.45
C ALA A 462 19.49 2.89 11.16
N ILE A 463 19.81 4.05 10.61
CA ILE A 463 18.81 5.05 10.23
C ILE A 463 18.42 4.83 8.77
N SER A 464 17.13 4.68 8.52
CA SER A 464 16.55 4.52 7.18
C SER A 464 15.77 5.77 6.76
N ASP A 465 15.40 5.86 5.49
CA ASP A 465 14.60 6.95 4.91
C ASP A 465 15.25 8.35 4.98
N GLN A 466 16.58 8.40 5.10
CA GLN A 466 17.32 9.66 5.01
C GLN A 466 17.41 10.14 3.56
N GLN A 467 17.24 11.45 3.34
CA GLN A 467 17.49 12.05 2.03
C GLN A 467 19.00 12.01 1.74
N PRO A 468 19.44 11.40 0.61
CA PRO A 468 20.87 11.30 0.28
C PRO A 468 21.59 12.66 0.26
N ARG A 469 20.87 13.73 -0.11
CA ARG A 469 21.37 15.11 -0.11
C ARG A 469 21.81 15.60 1.27
N MET A 470 21.22 15.07 2.34
CA MET A 470 21.55 15.46 3.71
C MET A 470 22.70 14.63 4.29
N THR A 471 22.92 13.40 3.81
CA THR A 471 23.95 12.51 4.34
C THR A 471 25.28 12.59 3.60
N GLU A 472 25.26 12.88 2.29
CA GLU A 472 26.46 12.87 1.45
C GLU A 472 27.07 14.28 1.26
N PRO A 473 28.26 14.58 1.83
CA PRO A 473 28.87 15.90 1.72
C PRO A 473 29.13 16.32 0.26
N VAL A 474 29.45 15.35 -0.61
CA VAL A 474 29.73 15.59 -2.03
C VAL A 474 28.50 16.16 -2.75
N LEU A 475 27.29 15.70 -2.42
CA LEU A 475 26.06 16.21 -3.04
C LEU A 475 25.80 17.66 -2.63
N ARG A 476 26.10 18.03 -1.38
CA ARG A 476 25.99 19.42 -0.91
C ARG A 476 26.98 20.34 -1.63
N VAL A 477 28.22 19.88 -1.81
CA VAL A 477 29.23 20.63 -2.58
C VAL A 477 28.80 20.78 -4.03
N LEU A 478 28.25 19.72 -4.63
CA LEU A 478 27.73 19.77 -6.00
C LEU A 478 26.60 20.80 -6.13
N ASP A 479 25.65 20.83 -5.20
CA ASP A 479 24.57 21.83 -5.18
C ASP A 479 25.14 23.26 -5.10
N GLN A 480 26.14 23.50 -4.25
CA GLN A 480 26.83 24.80 -4.17
C GLN A 480 27.55 25.17 -5.47
N LEU A 481 28.18 24.19 -6.14
CA LEU A 481 28.85 24.42 -7.43
C LEU A 481 27.85 24.73 -8.54
N LEU A 482 26.65 24.13 -8.52
CA LEU A 482 25.59 24.39 -9.48
C LEU A 482 24.91 25.76 -9.27
N GLU A 483 25.03 26.34 -8.07
CA GLU A 483 24.57 27.71 -7.76
C GLU A 483 25.57 28.80 -8.21
N LEU A 484 26.80 28.44 -8.59
CA LEU A 484 27.74 29.41 -9.14
C LEU A 484 27.19 29.96 -10.47
N PRO A 485 27.13 31.29 -10.65
CA PRO A 485 26.66 31.89 -11.89
C PRO A 485 27.56 31.43 -13.05
N SER A 486 26.93 30.99 -14.14
CA SER A 486 27.58 30.64 -15.41
C SER A 486 28.18 31.84 -16.12
#